data_AF-A0A812UB41-F1
#
_entry.id   AF-A0A812UB41-F1
#
_cell.length_a   1.000
_cell.length_b   1.000
_cell.length_c   1.000
_cell.angle_alpha   90.00
_cell.angle_beta   90.00
_cell.angle_gamma   90.00
#
_symmetry.space_group_name_H-M   'P 1'
#
loop_
_entity.id
_entity.type
_entity.pdbx_description
1 polymer ?
#
loop_
_entity_poly.entity_id
_entity_poly.type
_entity_poly.pdbx_seq_one_letter_code
_entity_poly.pdbx_strand_id
1 'polypeptide(L)'
;MSGPGAGRPIPLQSSVSAGKGKGKTGKPALPSPKGKGKLLQSSWTPPARHATPQQGNQGQGRDTWRQKAEANHLDNLDIDWMPDGFQAGRVSLIDLDKFVSLVRCPTSGLPRDVYVHQSVADPSALALNDVVCFKVHMNSKGLPQASAPFWKRVGIESSETFARFGEFQGLVVRSETGPLTVDCPDVTQLHGRDA
;
A
#
# COMPACT_ATOMS: atom_id res chain seq x y z
N MET A 1 -43.76 -37.36 -17.48
CA MET A 1 -42.56 -37.28 -16.63
C MET A 1 -42.13 -35.83 -16.63
N SER A 2 -42.29 -35.16 -15.49
CA SER A 2 -42.31 -33.71 -15.34
C SER A 2 -40.90 -33.11 -15.34
N GLY A 3 -40.69 -32.02 -16.07
CA GLY A 3 -39.40 -31.32 -16.18
C GLY A 3 -39.13 -30.39 -14.98
N PRO A 4 -37.85 -30.08 -14.69
CA PRO A 4 -37.48 -29.19 -13.60
C PRO A 4 -37.78 -27.72 -13.95
N GLY A 5 -38.53 -27.06 -13.07
CA GLY A 5 -38.95 -25.67 -13.20
C GLY A 5 -37.81 -24.69 -12.94
N ALA A 6 -37.67 -23.71 -13.84
CA ALA A 6 -36.79 -22.57 -13.68
C ALA A 6 -37.28 -21.65 -12.53
N GLY A 7 -36.52 -21.61 -11.44
CA GLY A 7 -36.73 -20.66 -10.35
C GLY A 7 -36.41 -19.23 -10.81
N ARG A 8 -37.35 -18.31 -10.59
CA ARG A 8 -37.17 -16.88 -10.88
C ARG A 8 -36.31 -16.22 -9.78
N PRO A 9 -35.45 -15.24 -10.12
CA PRO A 9 -34.66 -14.51 -9.14
C PRO A 9 -35.53 -13.57 -8.29
N ILE A 10 -35.24 -13.53 -6.99
CA ILE A 10 -35.87 -12.65 -5.99
C ILE A 10 -35.15 -11.28 -6.04
N PRO A 11 -35.87 -10.15 -6.15
CA PRO A 11 -35.24 -8.84 -6.12
C PRO A 11 -34.78 -8.48 -4.70
N LEU A 12 -33.48 -8.16 -4.56
CA LEU A 12 -32.87 -7.64 -3.35
C LEU A 12 -33.38 -6.21 -3.10
N GLN A 13 -34.15 -5.99 -2.02
CA GLN A 13 -34.52 -4.64 -1.60
C GLN A 13 -33.36 -4.02 -0.79
N SER A 14 -32.79 -2.93 -1.31
CA SER A 14 -31.79 -2.11 -0.64
C SER A 14 -32.47 -1.11 0.31
N SER A 15 -32.36 -1.35 1.62
CA SER A 15 -32.77 -0.38 2.63
C SER A 15 -31.69 0.69 2.80
N VAL A 16 -31.93 1.88 2.23
CA VAL A 16 -31.14 3.09 2.47
C VAL A 16 -31.56 3.74 3.79
N SER A 17 -30.69 3.69 4.80
CA SER A 17 -30.84 4.44 6.05
C SER A 17 -30.12 5.79 5.94
N ALA A 18 -30.90 6.86 5.81
CA ALA A 18 -30.44 8.24 5.76
C ALA A 18 -30.09 8.77 7.17
N GLY A 19 -28.81 8.75 7.54
CA GLY A 19 -28.30 9.39 8.76
C GLY A 19 -27.84 10.83 8.53
N LYS A 20 -28.69 11.80 8.87
CA LYS A 20 -28.37 13.25 8.89
C LYS A 20 -27.64 13.59 10.19
N GLY A 21 -26.31 13.75 10.14
CA GLY A 21 -25.51 14.24 11.27
C GLY A 21 -24.79 15.55 10.95
N LYS A 22 -25.43 16.70 11.24
CA LYS A 22 -24.78 18.02 11.22
C LYS A 22 -24.12 18.27 12.58
N GLY A 23 -22.79 18.17 12.65
CA GLY A 23 -21.99 18.61 13.79
C GLY A 23 -20.85 19.51 13.32
N LYS A 24 -21.11 20.83 13.24
CA LYS A 24 -20.05 21.84 13.06
C LYS A 24 -19.60 22.30 14.45
N THR A 25 -18.47 21.79 14.93
CA THR A 25 -17.74 22.41 16.04
C THR A 25 -16.55 23.17 15.45
N GLY A 26 -16.68 24.50 15.44
CA GLY A 26 -15.61 25.41 15.02
C GLY A 26 -14.41 25.30 15.95
N LYS A 27 -13.22 25.14 15.37
CA LYS A 27 -11.97 25.36 16.10
C LYS A 27 -11.67 26.87 16.14
N PRO A 28 -11.28 27.44 17.29
CA PRO A 28 -10.87 28.82 17.38
C PRO A 28 -9.55 29.06 16.62
N ALA A 29 -9.51 30.16 15.87
CA ALA A 29 -8.34 30.60 15.13
C ALA A 29 -7.21 31.01 16.09
N LEU A 30 -6.02 30.43 15.90
CA LEU A 30 -4.80 30.89 16.55
C LEU A 30 -4.34 32.22 15.91
N PRO A 31 -3.97 33.23 16.70
CA PRO A 31 -3.46 34.49 16.18
C PRO A 31 -2.09 34.31 15.51
N SER A 32 -1.96 34.85 14.30
CA SER A 32 -0.71 34.89 13.55
C SER A 32 0.35 35.77 14.23
N PRO A 33 1.60 35.31 14.41
CA PRO A 33 2.66 36.18 14.87
C PRO A 33 3.07 37.16 13.75
N LYS A 34 2.78 38.45 13.95
CA LYS A 34 3.33 39.56 13.16
C LYS A 34 4.79 39.80 13.59
N GLY A 35 5.73 39.08 12.97
CA GLY A 35 7.16 39.32 13.10
C GLY A 35 7.73 40.03 11.87
N LYS A 36 7.69 41.37 11.85
CA LYS A 36 8.45 42.18 10.88
C LYS A 36 9.92 42.23 11.32
N GLY A 37 10.73 41.28 10.86
CA GLY A 37 12.19 41.32 10.98
C GLY A 37 12.80 42.13 9.84
N LYS A 38 13.48 43.23 10.18
CA LYS A 38 14.18 44.11 9.23
C LYS A 38 15.28 43.35 8.48
N LEU A 39 15.27 43.51 7.16
CA LEU A 39 16.33 43.14 6.24
C LEU A 39 17.56 44.02 6.54
N LEU A 40 18.59 43.46 7.19
CA LEU A 40 19.92 44.07 7.20
C LEU A 40 20.64 43.58 5.94
N GLN A 41 20.76 44.48 4.95
CA GLN A 41 21.65 44.31 3.82
C GLN A 41 23.09 44.43 4.33
N SER A 42 23.74 43.31 4.63
CA SER A 42 25.19 43.26 4.74
C SER A 42 25.77 42.74 3.43
N SER A 43 26.35 43.65 2.65
CA SER A 43 27.17 43.36 1.49
C SER A 43 28.37 42.51 1.89
N TRP A 44 28.38 41.25 1.47
CA TRP A 44 29.50 40.32 1.66
C TRP A 44 30.18 40.13 0.31
N THR A 45 31.34 40.77 0.12
CA THR A 45 32.26 40.48 -0.98
C THR A 45 33.15 39.30 -0.57
N PRO A 46 33.11 38.16 -1.28
CA PRO A 46 34.00 37.06 -1.00
C PRO A 46 35.43 37.39 -1.47
N PRO A 47 36.47 37.09 -0.67
CA PRO A 47 37.84 37.12 -1.15
C PRO A 47 38.05 36.01 -2.18
N ALA A 48 38.69 36.37 -3.30
CA ALA A 48 39.12 35.45 -4.35
C ALA A 48 39.99 34.34 -3.73
N ARG A 49 39.43 33.12 -3.66
CA ARG A 49 40.18 31.93 -3.27
C ARG A 49 40.70 31.27 -4.53
N HIS A 50 42.02 31.19 -4.60
CA HIS A 50 42.76 30.39 -5.57
C HIS A 50 42.20 28.96 -5.60
N ALA A 51 41.82 28.52 -6.80
CA ALA A 51 41.35 27.18 -7.07
C ALA A 51 42.53 26.21 -7.01
N THR A 52 42.66 25.48 -5.91
CA THR A 52 43.44 24.25 -5.87
C THR A 52 42.56 23.14 -6.46
N PRO A 53 43.02 22.36 -7.46
CA PRO A 53 42.25 21.23 -7.98
C PRO A 53 42.20 20.15 -6.88
N GLN A 54 41.10 20.14 -6.14
CA GLN A 54 40.80 19.10 -5.18
C GLN A 54 40.41 17.86 -5.98
N GLN A 55 41.34 16.91 -6.03
CA GLN A 55 41.14 15.56 -6.55
C GLN A 55 39.99 14.94 -5.74
N GLY A 56 38.79 14.95 -6.33
CA GLY A 56 37.58 14.45 -5.70
C GLY A 56 37.74 12.97 -5.44
N ASN A 57 38.03 12.64 -4.18
CA ASN A 57 37.96 11.30 -3.66
C ASN A 57 36.51 10.83 -3.88
N GLN A 58 36.30 9.97 -4.87
CA GLN A 58 35.02 9.30 -5.10
C GLN A 58 34.71 8.54 -3.82
N GLY A 59 33.92 9.17 -2.95
CA GLY A 59 33.37 8.50 -1.79
C GLY A 59 32.62 7.28 -2.30
N GLN A 60 33.18 6.11 -2.05
CA GLN A 60 32.50 4.82 -2.09
C GLN A 60 31.43 4.84 -0.98
N GLY A 61 30.43 5.69 -1.18
CA GLY A 61 29.41 6.01 -0.21
C GLY A 61 28.15 5.21 -0.50
N ARG A 62 28.03 4.05 0.14
CA ARG A 62 26.75 3.46 0.56
C ARG A 62 25.77 2.99 -0.53
N ASP A 63 26.25 2.40 -1.60
CA ASP A 63 25.41 1.57 -2.49
C ASP A 63 25.32 0.09 -2.04
N THR A 64 25.62 -0.20 -0.76
CA THR A 64 25.51 -1.56 -0.19
C THR A 64 24.07 -2.07 -0.03
N TRP A 65 23.05 -1.29 -0.43
CA TRP A 65 21.65 -1.72 -0.42
C TRP A 65 21.25 -2.58 -1.61
N ARG A 66 22.21 -2.91 -2.49
CA ARG A 66 21.96 -3.69 -3.71
C ARG A 66 22.22 -5.18 -3.50
N GLN A 67 21.65 -5.78 -2.45
CA GLN A 67 21.24 -7.19 -2.53
C GLN A 67 20.03 -7.25 -3.47
N LYS A 68 20.30 -7.03 -4.75
CA LYS A 68 19.34 -7.20 -5.83
C LYS A 68 19.11 -8.71 -5.91
N ALA A 69 18.06 -9.19 -5.25
CA ALA A 69 17.61 -10.56 -5.42
C ALA A 69 17.62 -10.90 -6.92
N GLU A 70 18.32 -11.98 -7.28
CA GLU A 70 18.50 -12.41 -8.67
C GLU A 70 17.11 -12.57 -9.32
N ALA A 71 16.78 -11.61 -10.19
CA ALA A 71 15.41 -11.15 -10.42
C ALA A 71 14.68 -11.86 -11.58
N ASN A 72 15.20 -12.92 -12.16
CA ASN A 72 14.72 -13.34 -13.48
C ASN A 72 13.50 -14.27 -13.49
N HIS A 73 13.08 -14.84 -12.35
CA HIS A 73 11.87 -15.68 -12.29
C HIS A 73 10.73 -15.10 -11.44
N LEU A 74 10.95 -13.98 -10.76
CA LEU A 74 9.98 -13.40 -9.81
C LEU A 74 9.10 -12.31 -10.42
N ASP A 75 9.41 -11.85 -11.63
CA ASP A 75 8.70 -10.75 -12.29
C ASP A 75 7.36 -11.17 -12.90
N ASN A 76 7.04 -12.47 -13.00
CA ASN A 76 5.74 -12.92 -13.44
C ASN A 76 4.80 -13.15 -12.24
N LEU A 77 3.88 -12.21 -12.00
CA LEU A 77 2.81 -12.35 -11.04
C LEU A 77 1.58 -12.84 -11.77
N ASP A 78 1.26 -14.12 -11.58
CA ASP A 78 0.11 -14.73 -12.22
C ASP A 78 -1.17 -14.42 -11.44
N ILE A 79 -1.80 -13.30 -11.80
CA ILE A 79 -3.00 -12.76 -11.17
C ILE A 79 -4.10 -12.74 -12.21
N ASP A 80 -4.99 -13.72 -12.12
CA ASP A 80 -6.08 -13.94 -13.07
C ASP A 80 -7.11 -12.80 -13.02
N TRP A 81 -7.36 -12.24 -11.84
CA TRP A 81 -8.34 -11.18 -11.65
C TRP A 81 -7.85 -10.16 -10.62
N MET A 82 -7.95 -8.88 -10.96
CA MET A 82 -7.61 -7.76 -10.05
C MET A 82 -8.69 -6.67 -10.16
N PRO A 83 -9.22 -6.16 -9.04
CA PRO A 83 -10.21 -5.08 -9.10
C PRO A 83 -9.63 -3.79 -9.68
N ASP A 84 -10.49 -2.97 -10.29
CA ASP A 84 -10.08 -1.69 -10.87
C ASP A 84 -9.41 -0.76 -9.84
N GLY A 85 -8.32 -0.12 -10.27
CA GLY A 85 -7.56 0.81 -9.44
C GLY A 85 -6.64 0.14 -8.41
N PHE A 86 -6.59 -1.19 -8.37
CA PHE A 86 -5.62 -1.93 -7.58
C PHE A 86 -4.43 -2.37 -8.43
N GLN A 87 -3.30 -2.52 -7.74
CA GLN A 87 -2.06 -3.01 -8.30
C GLN A 87 -1.51 -4.07 -7.36
N ALA A 88 -0.86 -5.05 -7.97
CA ALA A 88 -0.17 -6.09 -7.25
C ALA A 88 1.32 -6.07 -7.57
N GLY A 89 2.11 -6.53 -6.61
CA GLY A 89 3.55 -6.52 -6.71
C GLY A 89 4.19 -7.45 -5.71
N ARG A 90 5.52 -7.54 -5.79
CA ARG A 90 6.34 -8.25 -4.81
C ARG A 90 7.15 -7.27 -3.99
N VAL A 91 7.22 -7.50 -2.68
CA VAL A 91 8.08 -6.70 -1.80
C VAL A 91 9.54 -6.88 -2.23
N SER A 92 10.17 -5.81 -2.70
CA SER A 92 11.53 -5.83 -3.24
C SER A 92 12.58 -5.37 -2.22
N LEU A 93 12.18 -4.55 -1.25
CA LEU A 93 13.06 -4.03 -0.21
C LEU A 93 12.27 -3.76 1.08
N ILE A 94 12.89 -4.07 2.22
CA ILE A 94 12.39 -3.73 3.56
C ILE A 94 13.53 -3.04 4.31
N ASP A 95 13.26 -1.87 4.86
CA ASP A 95 14.17 -1.10 5.70
C ASP A 95 13.46 -0.83 7.04
N LEU A 96 13.79 -1.66 8.03
CA LEU A 96 13.19 -1.59 9.37
C LEU A 96 13.64 -0.35 10.15
N ASP A 97 14.86 0.16 9.89
CA ASP A 97 15.39 1.33 10.57
C ASP A 97 14.66 2.61 10.16
N LYS A 98 14.28 2.68 8.87
CA LYS A 98 13.50 3.80 8.33
C LYS A 98 11.99 3.57 8.38
N PHE A 99 11.56 2.38 8.76
CA PHE A 99 10.16 1.94 8.71
C PHE A 99 9.53 2.11 7.32
N VAL A 100 10.23 1.65 6.28
CA VAL A 100 9.75 1.74 4.89
C VAL A 100 9.91 0.41 4.17
N SER A 101 9.04 0.15 3.21
CA SER A 101 9.20 -0.95 2.26
C SER A 101 8.96 -0.47 0.83
N LEU A 102 9.52 -1.19 -0.14
CA LEU A 102 9.32 -0.98 -1.57
C LEU A 102 8.68 -2.22 -2.19
N VAL A 103 7.81 -1.98 -3.17
CA VAL A 103 7.14 -3.04 -3.92
C VAL A 103 7.41 -2.88 -5.41
N ARG A 104 7.89 -3.93 -6.05
CA ARG A 104 8.05 -4.00 -7.50
C ARG A 104 6.73 -4.46 -8.15
N CYS A 105 6.22 -3.65 -9.06
CA CYS A 105 4.94 -3.89 -9.76
C CYS A 105 5.17 -3.96 -11.28
N PRO A 106 5.67 -5.09 -11.82
CA PRO A 106 6.05 -5.20 -13.23
C PRO A 106 4.87 -4.93 -14.19
N THR A 107 3.65 -5.31 -13.80
CA THR A 107 2.43 -5.13 -14.60
C THR A 107 1.90 -3.69 -14.62
N SER A 108 2.34 -2.85 -13.68
CA SER A 108 1.83 -1.47 -13.55
C SER A 108 2.41 -0.50 -14.59
N GLY A 109 3.47 -0.89 -15.31
CA GLY A 109 4.20 -0.02 -16.22
C GLY A 109 4.96 1.12 -15.53
N LEU A 110 5.05 1.11 -14.19
CA LEU A 110 5.74 2.15 -13.43
C LEU A 110 7.26 2.01 -13.57
N PRO A 111 8.00 3.12 -13.77
CA PRO A 111 9.46 3.07 -13.94
C PRO A 111 10.21 2.79 -12.64
N ARG A 112 9.53 2.81 -11.50
CA ARG A 112 10.11 2.71 -10.16
C ARG A 112 9.22 1.87 -9.26
N ASP A 113 9.85 1.25 -8.27
CA ASP A 113 9.15 0.53 -7.21
C ASP A 113 8.26 1.49 -6.41
N VAL A 114 7.13 0.95 -5.94
CA VAL A 114 6.12 1.70 -5.18
C VAL A 114 6.57 1.81 -3.73
N TYR A 115 6.60 3.04 -3.23
CA TYR A 115 6.92 3.33 -1.83
C TYR A 115 5.76 2.96 -0.91
N VAL A 116 6.05 2.22 0.17
CA VAL A 116 5.07 1.85 1.19
C VAL A 116 5.50 2.46 2.53
N HIS A 117 4.66 3.37 3.02
CA HIS A 117 4.85 4.02 4.32
C HIS A 117 4.34 3.09 5.45
N GLN A 118 4.96 3.15 6.64
CA GLN A 118 4.56 2.34 7.80
C GLN A 118 3.08 2.45 8.18
N SER A 119 2.44 3.60 7.92
CA SER A 119 1.01 3.79 8.21
C SER A 119 0.08 3.03 7.24
N VAL A 120 0.63 2.49 6.15
CA VAL A 120 -0.11 1.70 5.16
C VAL A 120 0.11 0.21 5.40
N ALA A 121 1.35 -0.20 5.68
CA ALA A 121 1.69 -1.56 6.08
C ALA A 121 2.92 -1.52 7.01
N ASP A 122 2.87 -2.32 8.08
CA ASP A 122 3.99 -2.49 9.00
C ASP A 122 5.14 -3.25 8.29
N PRO A 123 6.32 -2.65 8.11
CA PRO A 123 7.46 -3.31 7.47
C PRO A 123 7.90 -4.61 8.17
N SER A 124 7.66 -4.74 9.48
CA SER A 124 7.98 -5.95 10.24
C SER A 124 7.04 -7.13 9.95
N ALA A 125 5.86 -6.87 9.40
CA ALA A 125 4.89 -7.88 8.98
C ALA A 125 5.11 -8.36 7.53
N LEU A 126 6.06 -7.76 6.81
CA LEU A 126 6.40 -8.09 5.43
C LEU A 126 7.70 -8.89 5.37
N ALA A 127 7.83 -9.68 4.33
CA ALA A 127 9.03 -10.41 3.94
C ALA A 127 9.37 -10.09 2.48
N LEU A 128 10.64 -10.18 2.11
CA LEU A 128 11.05 -10.06 0.73
C LEU A 128 10.31 -11.11 -0.13
N ASN A 129 9.90 -10.69 -1.32
CA ASN A 129 9.12 -11.47 -2.28
C ASN A 129 7.67 -11.77 -1.89
N ASP A 130 7.17 -11.26 -0.77
CA ASP A 130 5.74 -11.32 -0.44
C ASP A 130 4.92 -10.72 -1.58
N VAL A 131 3.85 -11.42 -1.96
CA VAL A 131 2.87 -10.92 -2.92
C VAL A 131 1.87 -10.03 -2.18
N VAL A 132 1.74 -8.81 -2.66
CA VAL A 132 0.92 -7.77 -2.04
C VAL A 132 0.01 -7.11 -3.06
N CYS A 133 -1.10 -6.54 -2.61
CA CYS A 133 -2.05 -5.79 -3.43
C CYS A 133 -2.50 -4.51 -2.72
N PHE A 134 -2.51 -3.39 -3.44
CA PHE A 134 -2.83 -2.07 -2.89
C PHE A 134 -3.21 -1.08 -4.00
N LYS A 135 -3.67 0.11 -3.60
CA LYS A 135 -3.88 1.23 -4.53
C LYS A 135 -2.60 2.04 -4.67
N VAL A 136 -2.31 2.52 -5.88
CA VAL A 136 -1.17 3.40 -6.15
C VAL A 136 -1.65 4.82 -6.42
N HIS A 137 -0.97 5.80 -5.83
CA HIS A 137 -1.10 7.21 -6.19
C HIS A 137 0.29 7.85 -6.32
N MET A 138 0.37 9.03 -6.94
CA MET A 138 1.59 9.82 -6.99
C MET A 138 1.65 10.74 -5.77
N ASN A 139 2.75 10.72 -5.03
CA ASN A 139 2.94 11.66 -3.92
C ASN A 139 3.37 13.06 -4.40
N SER A 140 3.57 13.99 -3.47
CA SER A 140 3.98 15.38 -3.78
C SER A 140 5.32 15.51 -4.50
N LYS A 141 6.15 14.46 -4.52
CA LYS A 141 7.42 14.40 -5.25
C LYS A 141 7.29 13.74 -6.63
N GLY A 142 6.07 13.40 -7.04
CA GLY A 142 5.81 12.68 -8.30
C GLY A 142 6.29 11.23 -8.27
N LEU A 143 6.44 10.63 -7.09
CA LEU A 143 6.87 9.23 -6.94
C LEU A 143 5.66 8.34 -6.60
N PRO A 144 5.62 7.10 -7.13
CA PRO A 144 4.53 6.17 -6.84
C PRO A 144 4.56 5.74 -5.37
N GLN A 145 3.40 5.81 -4.72
CA GLN A 145 3.23 5.49 -3.32
C GLN A 145 1.96 4.65 -3.12
N ALA A 146 2.07 3.63 -2.28
CA ALA A 146 0.95 2.79 -1.89
C ALA A 146 -0.01 3.56 -0.96
N SER A 147 -1.28 3.21 -1.06
CA SER A 147 -2.35 3.72 -0.21
C SER A 147 -3.23 2.56 0.25
N ALA A 148 -3.83 2.72 1.44
CA ALA A 148 -4.76 1.76 1.98
C ALA A 148 -6.00 1.59 1.08
N PRO A 149 -6.62 0.39 1.04
CA PRO A 149 -6.21 -0.83 1.77
C PRO A 149 -4.94 -1.47 1.18
N PHE A 150 -4.21 -2.20 2.02
CA PHE A 150 -3.01 -2.96 1.67
C PHE A 150 -3.19 -4.40 2.11
N TRP A 151 -3.09 -5.33 1.17
CA TRP A 151 -3.25 -6.76 1.42
C TRP A 151 -1.95 -7.48 1.13
N LYS A 152 -1.66 -8.49 1.95
CA LYS A 152 -0.57 -9.45 1.75
C LYS A 152 -1.18 -10.82 1.54
N ARG A 153 -0.72 -11.54 0.52
CA ARG A 153 -1.09 -12.95 0.32
C ARG A 153 -0.46 -13.78 1.44
N VAL A 154 -1.27 -14.62 2.07
CA VAL A 154 -0.86 -15.54 3.13
C VAL A 154 -1.26 -16.97 2.75
N GLY A 155 -0.54 -17.97 3.29
CA GLY A 155 -0.77 -19.38 3.00
C GLY A 155 0.37 -20.03 2.20
N ILE A 156 0.19 -21.31 1.87
CA ILE A 156 1.16 -22.10 1.09
C ILE A 156 0.95 -21.78 -0.39
N GLU A 157 2.01 -21.35 -1.06
CA GLU A 157 2.01 -21.17 -2.52
C GLU A 157 2.13 -22.56 -3.18
N SER A 158 1.01 -23.11 -3.66
CA SER A 158 1.07 -24.25 -4.57
C SER A 158 1.45 -23.76 -5.96
N SER A 159 2.40 -24.43 -6.60
CA SER A 159 2.93 -24.09 -7.94
C SER A 159 1.87 -24.12 -9.06
N GLU A 160 0.66 -24.59 -8.78
CA GLU A 160 -0.39 -24.84 -9.76
C GLU A 160 -1.55 -23.83 -9.71
N THR A 161 -1.55 -22.88 -8.75
CA THR A 161 -2.68 -21.96 -8.58
C THR A 161 -2.27 -20.50 -8.72
N PHE A 162 -2.92 -19.85 -9.68
CA PHE A 162 -2.94 -18.39 -9.85
C PHE A 162 -3.43 -17.72 -8.58
N ALA A 163 -2.83 -16.57 -8.24
CA ALA A 163 -3.34 -15.76 -7.14
C ALA A 163 -4.68 -15.12 -7.59
N ARG A 164 -5.79 -15.66 -7.11
CA ARG A 164 -7.13 -15.16 -7.39
C ARG A 164 -7.74 -14.57 -6.11
N PHE A 165 -8.30 -13.38 -6.21
CA PHE A 165 -9.16 -12.88 -5.14
C PHE A 165 -10.43 -13.74 -5.10
N GLY A 166 -10.81 -14.18 -3.90
CA GLY A 166 -12.09 -14.86 -3.71
C GLY A 166 -13.26 -13.94 -4.06
N GLU A 167 -14.43 -14.52 -4.31
CA GLU A 167 -15.69 -13.78 -4.51
C GLU A 167 -16.09 -13.00 -3.25
N PHE A 168 -15.62 -13.45 -2.09
CA PHE A 168 -16.00 -12.92 -0.79
C PHE A 168 -14.84 -12.17 -0.12
N GLN A 169 -15.19 -11.10 0.59
CA GLN A 169 -14.28 -10.35 1.43
C GLN A 169 -14.73 -10.44 2.89
N GLY A 170 -13.82 -10.81 3.78
CA GLY A 170 -14.09 -10.89 5.22
C GLY A 170 -13.05 -10.14 6.06
N LEU A 171 -13.40 -9.88 7.31
CA LEU A 171 -12.53 -9.31 8.31
C LEU A 171 -11.94 -10.43 9.16
N VAL A 172 -10.61 -10.51 9.26
CA VAL A 172 -9.97 -11.49 10.15
C VAL A 172 -10.20 -11.03 11.59
N VAL A 173 -10.98 -11.80 12.33
CA VAL A 173 -11.27 -11.58 13.75
C VAL A 173 -10.36 -12.50 14.56
N ARG A 174 -9.63 -11.90 15.49
CA ARG A 174 -8.82 -12.66 16.46
C ARG A 174 -9.64 -12.89 17.72
N SER A 175 -9.90 -14.15 18.04
CA SER A 175 -10.40 -14.54 19.36
C SER A 175 -9.27 -14.42 20.39
N GLU A 176 -9.59 -14.04 21.63
CA GLU A 176 -8.60 -13.88 22.70
C GLU A 176 -7.80 -15.16 22.98
N THR A 177 -8.43 -16.33 22.77
CA THR A 177 -7.86 -17.64 23.06
C THR A 177 -8.04 -18.66 21.93
N GLY A 178 -8.74 -18.28 20.86
CA GLY A 178 -9.14 -19.19 19.78
C GLY A 178 -8.33 -19.03 18.49
N PRO A 179 -8.64 -19.86 17.47
CA PRO A 179 -8.10 -19.66 16.13
C PRO A 179 -8.54 -18.30 15.55
N LEU A 180 -7.80 -17.81 14.57
CA LEU A 180 -8.23 -16.68 13.75
C LEU A 180 -9.44 -17.12 12.93
N THR A 181 -10.55 -16.40 13.03
CA THR A 181 -11.74 -16.61 12.20
C THR A 181 -11.85 -15.47 11.19
N VAL A 182 -12.51 -15.73 10.07
CA VAL A 182 -12.80 -14.69 9.06
C VAL A 182 -14.29 -14.39 9.16
N ASP A 183 -14.65 -13.20 9.65
CA ASP A 183 -16.03 -12.72 9.63
C ASP A 183 -16.35 -12.19 8.23
N CYS A 184 -17.17 -12.93 7.51
CA CYS A 184 -17.65 -12.53 6.18
C CYS A 184 -19.18 -12.52 6.19
N PRO A 185 -19.82 -11.33 6.23
CA PRO A 185 -21.27 -11.20 6.25
C PRO A 185 -21.95 -11.83 5.04
N ASP A 186 -21.36 -11.69 3.85
CA ASP A 186 -21.92 -12.22 2.61
C ASP A 186 -21.93 -13.76 2.62
N VAL A 187 -20.83 -14.38 3.05
CA VAL A 187 -20.76 -15.83 3.23
C VAL A 187 -21.73 -16.29 4.31
N THR A 188 -21.84 -15.55 5.41
CA THR A 188 -22.75 -15.87 6.51
C THR A 188 -24.22 -15.80 6.06
N GLN A 189 -24.56 -14.82 5.23
CA GLN A 189 -25.90 -14.65 4.66
C GLN A 189 -26.23 -15.76 3.65
N LEU A 190 -25.25 -16.17 2.84
CA LEU A 190 -25.45 -17.17 1.78
C LEU A 190 -25.44 -18.61 2.29
N HIS A 191 -24.56 -18.93 3.26
CA HIS A 191 -24.27 -20.29 3.70
C HIS A 191 -24.60 -20.56 5.17
N GLY A 192 -24.90 -19.55 5.97
CA GLY A 192 -25.13 -19.68 7.42
C GLY A 192 -23.86 -19.46 8.26
N ARG A 193 -23.92 -19.80 9.55
CA ARG A 193 -22.92 -19.38 10.56
C ARG A 193 -21.56 -20.10 10.51
N ASP A 194 -21.45 -21.23 9.79
CA ASP A 194 -20.30 -22.15 9.85
C ASP A 194 -19.70 -22.41 8.45
N ALA A 195 -19.27 -21.37 7.76
CA ALA A 195 -18.62 -21.47 6.45
C ALA A 195 -17.14 -21.06 6.50
#